data_AF-A0A505IRJ0-F1
#
_entry.id   AF-A0A505IRJ0-F1
#
_cell.length_a   1.000
_cell.length_b   1.000
_cell.length_c   1.000
_cell.angle_alpha   90.00
_cell.angle_beta   90.00
_cell.angle_gamma   90.00
#
_symmetry.space_group_name_H-M   'P 1'
#
loop_
_entity.id
_entity.type
_entity.pdbx_description
1 polymer ?
#
loop_
_entity_poly.entity_id
_entity_poly.type
_entity_poly.pdbx_seq_one_letter_code
_entity_poly.pdbx_strand_id
1 'polypeptide(L)' 'MDKEVRVKFNGGREVIGTLKGYDQLMNLVLDDVKESMRDDEGNENTRSLGLVVARGTIIVLISPADGSEEIANPFVQPEE' A
#
# COMPACT_ATOMS: atom_id res chain seq x y z
N MET A 1 -2.51 -9.09 13.74
CA MET A 1 -1.05 -9.08 13.51
C MET A 1 -0.74 -10.21 12.55
N ASP A 2 0.33 -10.09 11.76
CA ASP A 2 0.64 -11.00 10.63
C ASP A 2 -0.41 -11.00 9.50
N LYS A 3 -0.97 -9.82 9.21
CA LYS A 3 -1.79 -9.60 8.01
C LYS A 3 -1.07 -8.65 7.06
N GLU A 4 -1.26 -8.88 5.78
CA GLU A 4 -0.76 -7.99 4.74
C GLU A 4 -1.62 -6.71 4.71
N VAL A 5 -0.93 -5.57 4.75
CA VAL A 5 -1.54 -4.24 4.75
C VAL A 5 -0.94 -3.42 3.61
N ARG A 6 -1.80 -2.62 2.99
CA ARG A 6 -1.43 -1.59 2.03
C ARG A 6 -1.32 -0.27 2.76
N VAL A 7 -0.19 0.42 2.58
CA VAL A 7 0.11 1.69 3.23
C VAL A 7 0.44 2.72 2.16
N LYS A 8 -0.28 3.85 2.18
CA LYS A 8 0.05 5.01 1.34
C LYS A 8 0.69 6.10 2.18
N PHE A 9 1.72 6.71 1.63
CA PHE A 9 2.44 7.82 2.22
C PHE A 9 2.13 9.13 1.52
N ASN A 10 2.32 10.22 2.25
CA ASN A 10 2.36 11.55 1.66
C ASN A 10 3.46 11.60 0.58
N GLY A 11 3.16 12.16 -0.59
CA GLY A 11 4.03 12.14 -1.77
C GLY A 11 3.79 10.98 -2.73
N GLY A 12 2.76 10.16 -2.52
CA GLY A 12 2.28 9.18 -3.50
C GLY A 12 2.95 7.80 -3.44
N ARG A 13 3.91 7.61 -2.52
CA ARG A 13 4.54 6.30 -2.31
C ARG A 13 3.52 5.31 -1.75
N GLU A 14 3.48 4.11 -2.32
CA GLU A 14 2.60 3.03 -1.92
C GLU A 14 3.40 1.75 -1.67
N VAL A 15 3.13 1.11 -0.53
CA VAL A 15 3.77 -0.16 -0.18
C VAL A 15 2.74 -1.16 0.32
N ILE A 16 3.04 -2.43 0.12
CA ILE A 16 2.31 -3.57 0.66
C ILE A 16 3.30 -4.40 1.48
N GLY A 17 2.92 -4.80 2.69
CA GLY A 17 3.77 -5.64 3.54
C GLY A 17 3.02 -6.23 4.72
N THR A 18 3.66 -7.19 5.38
CA THR A 18 3.07 -7.90 6.53
C THR A 18 3.26 -7.10 7.81
N LEU A 19 2.17 -6.72 8.48
CA LEU A 19 2.23 -5.95 9.73
C LEU A 19 2.72 -6.82 10.90
N LYS A 20 3.96 -6.55 11.35
CA LYS A 20 4.60 -7.23 12.50
C LYS A 20 4.41 -6.48 13.81
N GLY A 21 4.34 -5.16 13.78
CA GLY A 21 4.17 -4.35 14.99
C GLY A 21 3.86 -2.89 14.69
N TYR A 22 3.41 -2.17 15.72
CA TYR A 22 3.17 -0.73 15.65
C TYR A 22 3.29 -0.09 17.02
N ASP A 23 3.40 1.24 17.05
CA ASP A 23 3.37 2.04 18.27
C ASP A 23 2.22 3.06 18.29
N GLN A 24 2.10 3.83 19.38
CA GLN A 24 1.05 4.84 19.55
C GLN A 24 1.18 6.04 18.60
N LEU A 25 2.34 6.24 17.99
CA LEU A 25 2.58 7.27 16.99
C LEU A 25 2.32 6.77 15.56
N MET A 26 1.75 5.56 15.44
CA MET A 26 1.46 4.88 14.17
C MET A 26 2.72 4.60 13.34
N ASN A 27 3.90 4.49 13.97
CA ASN A 27 5.03 3.87 13.29
C ASN A 27 4.74 2.39 13.12
N LEU A 28 5.04 1.82 11.95
CA LEU A 28 4.75 0.42 11.63
C LEU A 28 6.05 -0.33 11.37
N VAL A 29 6.11 -1.57 11.84
CA VAL A 29 7.11 -2.55 11.42
C VAL A 29 6.45 -3.48 10.42
N LEU A 30 6.93 -3.45 9.19
CA LEU A 30 6.42 -4.23 8.06
C LEU A 30 7.50 -5.18 7.56
N ASP A 31 7.12 -6.43 7.30
CA ASP A 31 7.99 -7.46 6.73
C ASP A 31 7.56 -7.80 5.29
N ASP A 32 8.46 -8.40 4.52
CA ASP A 32 8.26 -8.76 3.11
C ASP A 32 7.72 -7.60 2.24
N VAL A 33 8.19 -6.38 2.51
CA VAL A 33 7.63 -5.17 1.91
C VAL A 33 7.92 -5.09 0.42
N LYS A 34 6.87 -4.81 -0.36
CA LYS A 34 6.93 -4.46 -1.79
C LYS A 34 6.43 -3.05 -1.98
N GLU A 35 7.22 -2.24 -2.68
CA GLU A 35 6.82 -0.90 -3.08
C GLU A 35 6.32 -0.90 -4.54
N SER A 36 5.12 -0.35 -4.76
CA SER A 36 4.62 -0.05 -6.10
C SER A 36 5.04 1.35 -6.51
N MET A 37 5.65 1.46 -7.69
CA MET A 37 6.09 2.70 -8.33
C MET A 37 5.37 2.82 -9.65
N ARG A 38 4.87 4.01 -9.97
CA ARG A 38 4.27 4.31 -11.27
C ARG A 38 5.15 5.29 -12.00
N ASP A 39 5.50 4.98 -13.24
CA ASP A 39 6.23 5.91 -14.10
C ASP A 39 5.28 6.90 -14.81
N ASP A 40 5.86 7.85 -15.55
CA ASP A 40 5.12 8.88 -16.28
C ASP A 40 4.27 8.30 -17.42
N GLU A 41 4.59 7.09 -17.88
CA GLU A 41 3.86 6.34 -18.91
C GLU A 41 2.72 5.49 -18.31
N GLY A 42 2.62 5.46 -16.98
CA GLY A 42 1.60 4.75 -16.25
C GLY A 42 1.92 3.28 -15.97
N ASN A 43 3.11 2.80 -16.31
CA ASN A 43 3.55 1.44 -16.01
C ASN A 43 3.80 1.28 -14.51
N GLU A 44 3.34 0.16 -13.96
CA GLU A 44 3.54 -0.18 -12.56
C GLU A 44 4.74 -1.12 -12.41
N ASN A 45 5.71 -0.70 -11.61
CA ASN A 45 6.89 -1.49 -11.28
C ASN A 45 6.91 -1.76 -9.77
N THR A 46 7.25 -2.98 -9.39
CA THR A 46 7.39 -3.37 -7.98
C THR A 46 8.84 -3.62 -7.61
N ARG A 47 9.25 -3.17 -6.41
CA ARG A 47 10.55 -3.54 -5.83
C ARG A 47 10.40 -4.08 -4.42
N SER A 48 11.20 -5.09 -4.08
CA SER A 48 11.26 -5.65 -2.73
C SER A 48 12.17 -4.80 -1.84
N LEU A 49 11.71 -4.51 -0.62
CA LEU A 49 12.42 -3.77 0.41
C LEU A 49 12.71 -4.63 1.66
N GLY A 50 12.11 -5.81 1.78
CA GLY A 50 12.26 -6.68 2.95
C GLY A 50 11.64 -6.07 4.21
N LEU A 51 12.39 -6.02 5.30
CA LEU A 51 11.95 -5.48 6.59
C LEU A 51 12.09 -3.95 6.62
N VAL A 52 10.97 -3.25 6.85
CA VAL A 52 10.90 -1.78 6.84
C VAL A 52 10.24 -1.25 8.11
N VAL A 53 10.74 -0.12 8.60
CA VAL A 53 10.05 0.72 9.59
C VAL A 53 9.42 1.91 8.89
N ALA A 54 8.09 1.95 8.84
CA ALA A 54 7.32 3.04 8.26
C ALA A 54 7.04 4.12 9.33
N ARG A 55 7.35 5.38 9.00
CA ARG A 55 7.19 6.51 9.92
C ARG A 55 5.75 7.02 9.93
N GLY A 56 5.08 6.97 11.07
CA GLY A 56 3.65 7.29 11.21
C GLY A 56 3.28 8.70 10.79
N THR A 57 4.19 9.67 10.93
CA THR A 57 3.95 11.09 10.59
C THR A 57 3.66 11.37 9.12
N ILE A 58 4.02 10.44 8.21
CA ILE A 58 3.82 10.59 6.77
C ILE A 58 2.83 9.58 6.19
N ILE A 59 2.23 8.74 7.03
CA ILE A 59 1.21 7.77 6.60
C ILE A 59 -0.11 8.52 6.41
N VAL A 60 -0.76 8.30 5.26
CA VAL A 60 -2.08 8.88 4.92
C VAL A 60 -3.18 7.84 4.86
N LEU A 61 -2.87 6.59 4.50
CA LEU A 61 -3.84 5.49 4.42
C LEU A 61 -3.21 4.19 4.91
N ILE A 62 -3.98 3.40 5.65
CA ILE A 62 -3.71 1.99 5.94
C ILE A 62 -4.97 1.20 5.61
N SER A 63 -4.87 0.18 4.77
CA SER A 63 -5.99 -0.74 4.47
C SER A 63 -5.53 -2.20 4.50
N PRO A 64 -6.39 -3.15 4.87
CA PRO A 64 -6.08 -4.56 4.67
C PRO A 64 -5.90 -4.85 3.18
N ALA A 65 -4.90 -5.65 2.82
CA ALA A 65 -4.76 -6.13 1.44
C ALA A 65 -5.84 -7.16 1.11
N ASP A 66 -6.21 -8.00 2.08
CA ASP A 66 -7.30 -8.96 1.97
C ASP A 66 -8.66 -8.25 1.83
N GLY A 67 -9.45 -8.72 0.86
CA GLY A 67 -10.77 -8.15 0.52
C GLY A 67 -10.73 -6.86 -0.31
N SER A 68 -9.55 -6.41 -0.77
CA SER A 68 -9.42 -5.30 -1.70
C SER A 68 -9.10 -5.82 -3.10
N GLU A 69 -9.88 -5.42 -4.10
CA GLU A 69 -9.63 -5.75 -5.50
C GLU A 69 -9.72 -4.49 -6.37
N GLU A 70 -8.94 -4.47 -7.46
CA GLU A 70 -9.08 -3.45 -8.48
C GLU A 70 -10.26 -3.81 -9.37
N ILE A 71 -11.17 -2.86 -9.54
CA ILE A 71 -12.37 -3.02 -10.37
C ILE A 71 -12.34 -2.06 -11.55
N ALA A 72 -12.96 -2.46 -12.65
CA ALA A 72 -13.29 -1.53 -13.72
C ALA A 72 -14.19 -0.41 -13.19
N ASN A 73 -14.17 0.75 -13.87
CA ASN A 73 -15.02 1.88 -13.49
C ASN A 73 -16.50 1.43 -13.41
N PRO A 74 -17.12 1.40 -12.21
CA PRO A 74 -18.46 0.85 -12.02
C PRO A 74 -19.57 1.78 -12.54
N PHE A 75 -19.22 2.97 -13.03
CA PHE A 75 -20.16 3.98 -13.55
C PHE A 75 -20.16 4.08 -15.08
N VAL A 76 -19.45 3.18 -15.77
CA VAL A 76 -19.55 3.09 -17.24
C VAL A 76 -20.94 2.59 -17.59
N GLN A 77 -21.73 3.43 -18.26
CA GLN A 77 -23.04 3.02 -18.77
C GLN A 77 -22.81 2.00 -19.90
N PRO A 78 -23.55 0.87 -19.94
CA PRO A 78 -23.48 -0.04 -21.08
C PRO A 78 -23.90 0.72 -22.36
N GLU A 79 -23.13 0.57 -23.43
CA GLU A 79 -23.53 1.06 -24.76
C GLU A 79 -24.82 0.33 -25.18
N GLU A 80 -25.86 1.08 -25.56
CA GLU A 80 -27.14 0.55 -26.09
C GLU A 80 -26.99 -0.13 -27.46
#